data_AF-A0A2N5KPN4-F1
#
_entry.id   AF-A0A2N5KPN4-F1
#
_cell.length_a   1.000
_cell.length_b   1.000
_cell.length_c   1.000
_cell.angle_alpha   90.00
_cell.angle_beta   90.00
_cell.angle_gamma   90.00
#
_symmetry.space_group_name_H-M   'P 1'
#
loop_
_entity.id
_entity.type
_entity.pdbx_description
1 polymer ?
#
loop_
_entity_poly.entity_id
_entity_poly.type
_entity_poly.pdbx_seq_one_letter_code
_entity_poly.pdbx_strand_id
1 'polypeptide(L)'
;MRKRNRKGKADGVEAPPKEVAQATLRLQSELECERVVRLAHARGIASATAYRPPKDGAESPIFLMLVDEPEDIERFLPELKNTVPEVSVSVVREEIEHVSPHDFLRGGVLVSKPFGASSRQVGWVFAGGSLGAGARLLVETGASYATPFHAVFPWGTMLVNVLGSFGIAVFGALLFERFVGERERMFWVLGFLGSFTTFSSFALQTSETWGASPFLGTLYGGGSMILGLVAALAGLRLTRSLM
;
A
#
# COMPACT_ATOMS: atom_id res chain seq x y z
N MET A 1 3.06 -43.36 10.50
CA MET A 1 2.32 -42.57 9.49
C MET A 1 0.82 -42.77 9.68
N ARG A 2 0.11 -41.83 10.35
CA ARG A 2 -1.35 -41.85 10.47
C ARG A 2 -1.87 -40.54 9.90
N LYS A 3 -2.32 -40.58 8.63
CA LYS A 3 -2.98 -39.45 7.96
C LYS A 3 -4.24 -39.09 8.74
N ARG A 4 -4.39 -37.81 9.13
CA ARG A 4 -5.60 -37.26 9.75
C ARG A 4 -6.74 -37.38 8.73
N ASN A 5 -7.60 -38.38 8.92
CA ASN A 5 -8.73 -38.66 8.05
C ASN A 5 -9.85 -37.64 8.33
N ARG A 6 -9.75 -36.44 7.75
CA ARG A 6 -10.83 -35.44 7.69
C ARG A 6 -11.84 -35.80 6.59
N LYS A 7 -12.37 -37.03 6.62
CA LYS A 7 -13.53 -37.46 5.80
C LYS A 7 -14.53 -38.12 6.72
N GLY A 8 -15.55 -37.36 7.13
CA GLY A 8 -16.67 -37.86 7.94
C GLY A 8 -17.08 -36.91 9.07
N LYS A 9 -17.52 -35.69 8.74
CA LYS A 9 -18.37 -34.84 9.61
C LYS A 9 -18.92 -33.69 8.76
N ALA A 10 -19.80 -34.03 7.81
CA ALA A 10 -20.84 -33.08 7.45
C ALA A 10 -21.82 -33.08 8.63
N ASP A 11 -22.26 -31.90 9.04
CA ASP A 11 -23.21 -31.65 10.14
C ASP A 11 -22.61 -31.74 11.56
N GLY A 12 -21.99 -30.64 11.98
CA GLY A 12 -21.54 -30.43 13.35
C GLY A 12 -20.44 -29.39 13.40
N VAL A 13 -20.81 -28.11 13.36
CA VAL A 13 -19.86 -27.02 13.66
C VAL A 13 -19.44 -27.22 15.12
N GLU A 14 -18.24 -27.77 15.31
CA GLU A 14 -17.61 -27.91 16.61
C GLU A 14 -17.52 -26.50 17.20
N ALA A 15 -18.06 -26.32 18.42
CA ALA A 15 -18.06 -25.00 19.06
C ALA A 15 -16.61 -24.50 19.12
N PRO A 16 -16.35 -23.23 18.79
CA PRO A 16 -14.99 -22.71 18.80
C PRO A 16 -14.35 -22.91 20.18
N PRO A 17 -13.04 -23.20 20.23
CA PRO A 17 -12.35 -23.41 21.49
C PRO A 17 -12.50 -22.16 22.38
N LYS A 18 -12.84 -22.37 23.65
CA LYS A 18 -13.03 -21.28 24.64
C LYS A 18 -11.70 -20.74 25.17
N GLU A 19 -10.61 -21.48 24.98
CA GLU A 19 -9.27 -21.13 25.41
C GLU A 19 -8.28 -21.41 24.28
N VAL A 20 -7.27 -20.55 24.15
CA VAL A 20 -6.09 -20.79 23.32
C VAL A 20 -4.83 -20.66 24.17
N ALA A 21 -3.81 -21.42 23.80
CA ALA A 21 -2.48 -21.26 24.33
C ALA A 21 -1.58 -20.61 23.27
N GLN A 22 -0.88 -19.56 23.68
CA GLN A 22 0.15 -18.90 22.90
C GLN A 22 1.52 -19.26 23.49
N ALA A 23 2.34 -20.00 22.73
CA ALA A 23 3.73 -20.26 23.07
C ALA A 23 4.64 -19.29 22.31
N THR A 24 5.41 -18.48 23.03
CA THR A 24 6.38 -17.53 22.48
C THR A 24 7.79 -18.04 22.71
N LEU A 25 8.57 -18.12 21.64
CA LEU A 25 9.97 -18.53 21.64
C LEU A 25 10.87 -17.37 21.23
N ARG A 26 12.05 -17.31 21.85
CA ARG A 26 13.13 -16.39 21.46
C ARG A 26 14.27 -17.19 20.81
N LEU A 27 14.36 -17.14 19.49
CA LEU A 27 15.30 -17.90 18.68
C LEU A 27 16.51 -17.03 18.30
N GLN A 28 17.68 -17.64 18.20
CA GLN A 28 18.94 -16.94 17.92
C GLN A 28 19.29 -16.94 16.43
N SER A 29 18.76 -17.89 15.66
CA SER A 29 19.09 -18.04 14.24
C SER A 29 17.89 -18.36 13.34
N GLU A 30 18.01 -18.06 12.04
CA GLU A 30 17.01 -18.43 11.04
C GLU A 30 16.85 -19.95 10.93
N LEU A 31 17.93 -20.69 11.12
CA LEU A 31 17.92 -22.15 11.06
C LEU A 31 17.13 -22.78 12.21
N GLU A 32 17.18 -22.19 13.41
CA GLU A 32 16.32 -22.59 14.52
C GLU A 32 14.84 -22.28 14.22
N CYS A 33 14.56 -21.10 13.68
CA CYS A 33 13.21 -20.71 13.28
C CYS A 33 12.62 -21.65 12.24
N GLU A 34 13.39 -21.96 11.18
CA GLU A 34 12.94 -22.88 10.15
C GLU A 34 12.65 -24.28 10.72
N ARG A 35 13.52 -24.78 11.61
CA ARG A 35 13.31 -26.09 12.26
C ARG A 35 12.02 -26.11 13.09
N VAL A 36 11.81 -25.11 13.93
CA VAL A 36 10.63 -25.06 14.80
C VAL A 36 9.34 -24.87 13.99
N VAL A 37 9.34 -24.02 12.96
CA VAL A 37 8.18 -23.81 12.08
C VAL A 37 7.85 -25.09 11.29
N ARG A 38 8.85 -25.76 10.72
CA ARG A 38 8.64 -27.03 10.02
C ARG A 38 8.09 -28.10 10.97
N LEU A 39 8.59 -28.17 12.19
CA LEU A 39 8.11 -29.10 13.20
C LEU A 39 6.66 -28.79 13.62
N ALA A 40 6.34 -27.52 13.84
CA ALA A 40 4.97 -27.06 14.15
C ALA A 40 3.99 -27.42 13.02
N HIS A 41 4.36 -27.17 11.76
CA HIS A 41 3.57 -27.55 10.60
C HIS A 41 3.38 -29.08 10.48
N ALA A 42 4.44 -29.86 10.74
CA ALA A 42 4.37 -31.33 10.71
C ALA A 42 3.43 -31.89 11.79
N ARG A 43 3.30 -31.18 12.92
CA ARG A 43 2.38 -31.51 14.01
C ARG A 43 0.99 -30.90 13.85
N GLY A 44 0.82 -30.03 12.86
CA GLY A 44 -0.47 -29.41 12.54
C GLY A 44 -0.88 -28.33 13.51
N ILE A 45 0.10 -27.62 14.10
CA ILE A 45 -0.14 -26.44 14.94
C ILE A 45 -0.93 -25.41 14.13
N ALA A 46 -2.00 -24.86 14.71
CA ALA A 46 -2.96 -23.99 14.02
C ALA A 46 -2.32 -22.73 13.44
N SER A 47 -1.39 -22.10 14.16
CA SER A 47 -0.65 -20.92 13.68
C SER A 47 0.79 -20.87 14.19
N ALA A 48 1.71 -20.44 13.33
CA ALA A 48 3.10 -20.19 13.64
C ALA A 48 3.58 -18.93 12.92
N THR A 49 3.87 -17.86 13.66
CA THR A 49 4.28 -16.57 13.08
C THR A 49 5.59 -16.08 13.69
N ALA A 50 6.56 -15.76 12.83
CA ALA A 50 7.89 -15.31 13.24
C ALA A 50 8.11 -13.83 12.90
N TYR A 51 8.69 -13.08 13.84
CA TYR A 51 9.01 -11.68 13.67
C TYR A 51 10.45 -11.40 14.09
N ARG A 52 11.13 -10.54 13.32
CA ARG A 52 12.44 -10.02 13.67
C ARG A 52 12.36 -8.49 13.79
N PRO A 53 12.81 -7.89 14.90
CA PRO A 53 12.85 -6.45 15.04
C PRO A 53 13.86 -5.83 14.04
N PRO A 54 13.61 -4.60 13.55
CA PRO A 54 14.48 -3.92 12.59
C PRO A 54 15.91 -3.77 13.14
N LYS A 55 16.91 -3.93 12.25
CA LYS A 55 18.34 -4.08 12.58
C LYS A 55 18.91 -2.83 13.29
N ASP A 56 19.38 -3.01 14.52
CA ASP A 56 20.38 -2.14 15.16
C ASP A 56 21.54 -3.07 15.60
N GLY A 57 22.54 -3.24 14.72
CA GLY A 57 23.66 -4.16 14.95
C GLY A 57 23.33 -5.66 14.78
N ALA A 58 24.36 -6.50 14.75
CA ALA A 58 24.27 -7.93 14.44
C ALA A 58 23.47 -8.74 15.50
N GLU A 59 22.77 -9.76 15.02
CA GLU A 59 22.07 -10.83 15.79
C GLU A 59 20.88 -10.39 16.66
N SER A 60 19.89 -9.72 16.06
CA SER A 60 18.59 -9.56 16.73
C SER A 60 17.83 -10.90 16.77
N PRO A 61 17.30 -11.30 17.95
CA PRO A 61 16.61 -12.58 18.11
C PRO A 61 15.31 -12.59 17.29
N ILE A 62 14.93 -13.78 16.80
CA ILE A 62 13.66 -14.01 16.13
C ILE A 62 12.64 -14.42 17.18
N PHE A 63 11.52 -13.70 17.24
CA PHE A 63 10.39 -14.05 18.09
C PHE A 63 9.43 -14.91 17.30
N LEU A 64 9.28 -16.17 17.69
CA LEU A 64 8.31 -17.09 17.10
C LEU A 64 7.13 -17.26 18.04
N MET A 65 5.93 -17.01 17.53
CA MET A 65 4.67 -17.15 18.25
C MET A 65 3.87 -18.32 17.65
N LEU A 66 3.56 -19.29 18.49
CA LEU A 66 2.71 -20.44 18.15
C LEU A 66 1.39 -20.29 18.88
N VAL A 67 0.28 -20.49 18.18
CA VAL A 67 -1.07 -20.40 18.76
C VAL A 67 -1.85 -21.67 18.38
N ASP A 68 -2.39 -22.35 19.38
CA ASP A 68 -3.28 -23.50 19.21
C ASP A 68 -4.11 -23.76 20.47
N GLU A 69 -4.90 -24.84 20.48
CA GLU A 69 -5.54 -25.35 21.69
C GLU A 69 -4.50 -25.68 22.78
N PRO A 70 -4.81 -25.43 24.07
CA PRO A 70 -3.88 -25.66 25.18
C PRO A 70 -3.29 -27.07 25.21
N GLU A 71 -4.11 -28.09 24.94
CA GLU A 71 -3.68 -29.49 24.94
C GLU A 71 -2.65 -29.79 23.85
N ASP A 72 -2.80 -29.18 22.67
CA ASP A 72 -1.91 -29.39 21.53
C ASP A 72 -0.58 -28.66 21.74
N ILE A 73 -0.60 -27.44 22.30
CA ILE A 73 0.62 -26.74 22.72
C ILE A 73 1.35 -27.55 23.81
N GLU A 74 0.67 -28.02 24.84
CA GLU A 74 1.27 -28.82 25.91
C GLU A 74 1.95 -30.09 25.39
N ARG A 75 1.30 -30.81 24.48
CA ARG A 75 1.88 -32.00 23.82
C ARG A 75 3.09 -31.66 22.95
N PHE A 76 3.13 -30.45 22.42
CA PHE A 76 4.22 -29.98 21.56
C PHE A 76 5.46 -29.54 22.35
N LEU A 77 5.29 -29.01 23.56
CA LEU A 77 6.39 -28.45 24.37
C LEU A 77 7.58 -29.39 24.59
N PRO A 78 7.43 -30.69 24.90
CA PRO A 78 8.56 -31.60 25.08
C PRO A 78 9.39 -31.78 23.80
N GLU A 79 8.73 -31.87 22.64
CA GLU A 79 9.41 -32.03 21.35
C GLU A 79 10.13 -30.75 20.92
N LEU A 80 9.53 -29.61 21.24
CA LEU A 80 10.11 -28.30 21.02
C LEU A 80 11.38 -28.12 21.87
N LYS A 81 11.34 -28.50 23.16
CA LYS A 81 12.52 -28.51 24.05
C LYS A 81 13.61 -29.46 23.57
N ASN A 82 13.27 -30.58 22.94
CA ASN A 82 14.26 -31.48 22.35
C ASN A 82 14.91 -30.90 21.07
N THR A 83 14.16 -30.10 20.32
CA THR A 83 14.61 -29.52 19.05
C THR A 83 15.45 -28.26 19.26
N VAL A 84 15.10 -27.47 20.27
CA VAL A 84 15.76 -26.21 20.66
C VAL A 84 15.90 -26.12 22.19
N PRO A 85 16.84 -26.87 22.80
CA PRO A 85 16.95 -26.99 24.26
C PRO A 85 17.36 -25.69 24.97
N GLU A 86 18.11 -24.83 24.29
CA GLU A 86 18.60 -23.55 24.82
C GLU A 86 17.58 -22.40 24.72
N VAL A 87 16.41 -22.65 24.13
CA VAL A 87 15.42 -21.60 23.87
C VAL A 87 14.42 -21.49 25.01
N SER A 88 14.29 -20.29 25.58
CA SER A 88 13.23 -19.97 26.54
C SER A 88 11.88 -19.96 25.85
N VAL A 89 10.92 -20.71 26.38
CA VAL A 89 9.53 -20.77 25.91
C VAL A 89 8.62 -20.21 26.98
N SER A 90 7.89 -19.14 26.68
CA SER A 90 6.81 -18.64 27.54
C SER A 90 5.47 -19.06 26.96
N VAL A 91 4.58 -19.62 27.80
CA VAL A 91 3.23 -20.04 27.37
C VAL A 91 2.21 -19.23 28.16
N VAL A 92 1.33 -18.55 27.44
CA VAL A 92 0.21 -17.79 28.01
C VAL A 92 -1.08 -18.47 27.56
N ARG A 93 -2.01 -18.69 28.49
CA ARG A 93 -3.36 -19.16 28.17
C ARG A 93 -4.31 -17.97 28.27
N GLU A 94 -5.16 -17.83 27.26
CA GLU A 94 -6.15 -16.77 27.22
C GLU A 94 -7.52 -17.38 26.92
N GLU A 95 -8.52 -17.00 27.71
CA GLU A 95 -9.92 -17.22 27.35
C GLU A 95 -10.22 -16.34 26.13
N ILE A 96 -10.77 -16.96 25.08
CA ILE A 96 -11.06 -16.26 23.84
C ILE A 96 -12.55 -16.27 23.53
N GLU A 97 -13.04 -15.11 23.11
CA GLU A 97 -14.29 -15.01 22.39
C GLU A 97 -13.99 -15.17 20.90
N HIS A 98 -14.62 -16.15 20.25
CA HIS A 98 -14.50 -16.31 18.81
C HIS A 98 -15.27 -15.18 18.11
N VAL A 99 -14.56 -14.08 17.87
CA VAL A 99 -15.05 -12.97 17.05
C VAL A 99 -14.84 -13.35 15.58
N SER A 100 -15.82 -14.05 15.00
CA SER A 100 -15.97 -13.98 13.54
C SER A 100 -16.52 -12.59 13.25
N PRO A 101 -15.84 -11.71 12.50
CA PRO A 101 -16.51 -10.55 11.97
C PRO A 101 -17.68 -11.09 11.16
N HIS A 102 -18.92 -10.84 11.59
CA HIS A 102 -20.12 -11.47 11.03
C HIS A 102 -20.23 -11.29 9.50
N ASP A 103 -19.49 -10.34 8.94
CA ASP A 103 -19.42 -10.05 7.52
C ASP A 103 -18.09 -10.37 6.81
N PHE A 104 -17.10 -11.02 7.43
CA PHE A 104 -15.82 -11.30 6.77
C PHE A 104 -16.00 -12.16 5.50
N LEU A 105 -16.78 -13.25 5.61
CA LEU A 105 -17.12 -14.12 4.47
C LEU A 105 -18.23 -13.54 3.56
N ARG A 106 -18.91 -12.47 4.00
CA ARG A 106 -19.94 -11.75 3.24
C ARG A 106 -19.41 -10.46 2.58
N GLY A 107 -18.10 -10.18 2.70
CA GLY A 107 -17.47 -9.00 2.10
C GLY A 107 -17.63 -7.68 2.85
N GLY A 108 -18.12 -7.68 4.10
CA GLY A 108 -18.32 -6.46 4.89
C GLY A 108 -17.07 -5.95 5.62
N VAL A 109 -15.95 -6.68 5.60
CA VAL A 109 -14.69 -6.20 6.20
C VAL A 109 -13.81 -5.54 5.16
N LEU A 110 -14.34 -4.50 4.51
CA LEU A 110 -13.60 -3.39 3.91
C LEU A 110 -14.57 -2.21 3.68
N VAL A 111 -15.49 -1.94 4.62
CA VAL A 111 -16.14 -0.62 4.62
C VAL A 111 -15.05 0.37 5.03
N SER A 112 -14.34 0.91 4.05
CA SER A 112 -13.43 2.05 4.26
C SER A 112 -14.23 3.07 5.04
N LYS A 113 -13.72 3.54 6.20
CA LYS A 113 -14.34 4.67 6.90
C LYS A 113 -14.65 5.74 5.85
N PRO A 114 -15.89 6.27 5.80
CA PRO A 114 -16.21 7.33 4.85
C PRO A 114 -15.17 8.43 5.03
N PHE A 115 -14.67 8.98 3.92
CA PHE A 115 -13.64 10.01 3.93
C PHE A 115 -14.11 11.19 4.77
N GLY A 116 -13.64 11.26 6.01
CA GLY A 116 -13.97 12.32 6.96
C GLY A 116 -13.05 13.51 6.70
N ALA A 117 -13.40 14.36 5.73
CA ALA A 117 -12.65 15.56 5.46
C ALA A 117 -12.77 16.54 6.64
N SER A 118 -11.69 16.74 7.40
CA SER A 118 -11.60 17.80 8.40
C SER A 118 -11.67 19.16 7.70
N SER A 119 -12.29 20.17 8.33
CA SER A 119 -12.34 21.55 7.81
C SER A 119 -10.94 22.11 7.50
N ARG A 120 -9.93 21.69 8.26
CA ARG A 120 -8.52 22.04 8.00
C ARG A 120 -8.00 21.44 6.69
N GLN A 121 -8.32 20.17 6.40
CA GLN A 121 -7.90 19.51 5.17
C GLN A 121 -8.54 20.19 3.96
N VAL A 122 -9.83 20.51 4.06
CA VAL A 122 -10.55 21.28 3.03
C VAL A 122 -9.83 22.62 2.77
N GLY A 123 -9.47 23.37 3.82
CA GLY A 123 -8.73 24.61 3.70
C GLY A 123 -7.41 24.47 2.91
N TRP A 124 -6.63 23.40 3.17
CA TRP A 124 -5.39 23.14 2.44
C TRP A 124 -5.63 22.80 0.96
N VAL A 125 -6.68 22.04 0.66
CA VAL A 125 -7.07 21.73 -0.72
C VAL A 125 -7.48 23.01 -1.47
N PHE A 126 -8.28 23.89 -0.85
CA PHE A 126 -8.68 25.16 -1.45
C PHE A 126 -7.49 26.09 -1.72
N ALA A 127 -6.59 26.22 -0.74
CA ALA A 127 -5.39 27.04 -0.89
C ALA A 127 -4.49 26.51 -2.02
N GLY A 128 -4.20 25.20 -2.02
CA GLY A 128 -3.41 24.56 -3.06
C GLY A 128 -4.10 24.67 -4.43
N GLY A 129 -5.40 24.41 -4.49
CA GLY A 129 -6.18 24.41 -5.73
C GLY A 129 -6.28 25.78 -6.37
N SER A 130 -6.44 26.84 -5.57
CA SER A 130 -6.47 28.22 -6.07
C SER A 130 -5.13 28.60 -6.72
N LEU A 131 -4.02 28.24 -6.07
CA LEU A 131 -2.67 28.45 -6.60
C LEU A 131 -2.38 27.58 -7.83
N GLY A 132 -2.80 26.31 -7.81
CA GLY A 132 -2.63 25.38 -8.92
C GLY A 132 -3.38 25.83 -10.16
N ALA A 133 -4.64 26.24 -10.02
CA ALA A 133 -5.45 26.78 -11.11
C ALA A 133 -4.86 28.09 -11.67
N GLY A 134 -4.38 28.98 -10.79
CA GLY A 134 -3.68 30.21 -11.20
C GLY A 134 -2.38 29.92 -11.97
N ALA A 135 -1.57 28.98 -11.48
CA ALA A 135 -0.35 28.55 -12.15
C ALA A 135 -0.64 27.93 -13.53
N ARG A 136 -1.70 27.10 -13.63
CA ARG A 136 -2.15 26.53 -14.91
C ARG A 136 -2.49 27.63 -15.91
N LEU A 137 -3.29 28.61 -15.48
CA LEU A 137 -3.69 29.73 -16.33
C LEU A 137 -2.45 30.48 -16.87
N LEU A 138 -1.47 30.76 -16.01
CA LEU A 138 -0.24 31.46 -16.40
C LEU A 138 0.59 30.64 -17.38
N VAL A 139 0.74 29.33 -17.15
CA VAL A 139 1.52 28.45 -18.04
C VAL A 139 0.83 28.29 -19.39
N GLU A 140 -0.49 28.08 -19.42
CA GLU A 140 -1.25 27.95 -20.66
C GLU A 140 -1.24 29.25 -21.48
N THR A 141 -1.39 30.39 -20.79
CA THR A 141 -1.31 31.72 -21.44
C THR A 141 0.11 32.00 -21.95
N GLY A 142 1.13 31.73 -21.15
CA GLY A 142 2.53 31.91 -21.54
C GLY A 142 2.92 31.02 -22.72
N ALA A 143 2.49 29.77 -22.73
CA ALA A 143 2.70 28.85 -23.86
C ALA A 143 2.02 29.36 -25.14
N SER A 144 0.84 29.99 -25.01
CA SER A 144 0.14 30.58 -26.15
C SER A 144 0.91 31.75 -26.76
N TYR A 145 1.57 32.59 -25.95
CA TYR A 145 2.44 33.66 -26.45
C TYR A 145 3.75 33.14 -27.06
N ALA A 146 4.31 32.06 -26.51
CA ALA A 146 5.59 31.51 -26.96
C ALA A 146 5.49 30.65 -28.23
N THR A 147 4.29 30.16 -28.57
CA THR A 147 4.09 29.28 -29.73
C THR A 147 3.18 29.94 -30.77
N PRO A 148 3.72 30.37 -31.93
CA PRO A 148 2.94 31.04 -32.98
C PRO A 148 1.78 30.20 -33.54
N PHE A 149 1.80 28.88 -33.30
CA PHE A 149 0.81 27.91 -33.78
C PHE A 149 -0.05 27.31 -32.65
N HIS A 150 -0.26 28.04 -31.55
CA HIS A 150 -1.10 27.57 -30.43
C HIS A 150 -2.52 27.18 -30.85
N ALA A 151 -3.05 27.76 -31.94
CA ALA A 151 -4.36 27.44 -32.49
C ALA A 151 -4.40 26.06 -33.19
N VAL A 152 -3.24 25.51 -33.55
CA VAL A 152 -3.10 24.22 -34.26
C VAL A 152 -2.77 23.09 -33.28
N PHE A 153 -2.07 23.39 -32.19
CA PHE A 153 -1.64 22.38 -31.23
C PHE A 153 -1.69 22.90 -29.78
N PRO A 154 -2.37 22.20 -28.84
CA PRO A 154 -2.59 22.67 -27.46
C PRO A 154 -1.35 22.51 -26.54
N TRP A 155 -0.27 23.24 -26.82
CA TRP A 155 1.00 23.14 -26.09
C TRP A 155 0.87 23.43 -24.59
N GLY A 156 0.05 24.41 -24.21
CA GLY A 156 -0.13 24.82 -22.81
C GLY A 156 -0.67 23.68 -21.95
N THR A 157 -1.76 23.06 -22.39
CA THR A 157 -2.40 21.95 -21.67
C THR A 157 -1.50 20.70 -21.62
N MET A 158 -0.76 20.42 -22.70
CA MET A 158 0.26 19.35 -22.67
C MET A 158 1.34 19.64 -21.62
N LEU A 159 1.87 20.86 -21.59
CA LEU A 159 2.96 21.25 -20.69
C LEU A 159 2.55 21.13 -19.22
N VAL A 160 1.38 21.65 -18.83
CA VAL A 160 0.91 21.55 -17.43
C VAL A 160 0.68 20.10 -17.02
N ASN A 161 0.15 19.26 -17.92
CA ASN A 161 -0.06 17.84 -17.64
C ASN A 161 1.26 17.07 -17.51
N VAL A 162 2.25 17.35 -18.36
CA VAL A 162 3.58 16.72 -18.30
C VAL A 162 4.33 17.15 -17.04
N LEU A 163 4.38 18.46 -16.74
CA LEU A 163 5.01 18.98 -15.53
C LEU A 163 4.30 18.47 -14.26
N GLY A 164 2.97 18.41 -14.28
CA GLY A 164 2.19 17.87 -13.18
C GLY A 164 2.40 16.37 -12.97
N SER A 165 2.57 15.60 -14.05
CA SER A 165 2.89 14.16 -13.98
C SER A 165 4.28 13.91 -13.38
N PHE A 166 5.26 14.74 -13.72
CA PHE A 166 6.57 14.74 -13.05
C PHE A 166 6.44 15.11 -11.58
N GLY A 167 5.74 16.20 -11.27
CA GLY A 167 5.54 16.68 -9.90
C GLY A 167 4.86 15.65 -9.01
N ILE A 168 3.75 15.05 -9.47
CA ILE A 168 3.02 14.05 -8.66
C ILE A 168 3.84 12.78 -8.42
N ALA A 169 4.74 12.41 -9.34
CA ALA A 169 5.67 11.31 -9.14
C ALA A 169 6.74 11.64 -8.09
N VAL A 170 7.31 12.85 -8.13
CA VAL A 170 8.29 13.31 -7.13
C VAL A 170 7.64 13.37 -5.74
N PHE A 171 6.51 14.07 -5.61
CA PHE A 171 5.78 14.16 -4.35
C PHE A 171 5.29 12.78 -3.89
N GLY A 172 4.74 11.98 -4.80
CA GLY A 172 4.28 10.63 -4.50
C GLY A 172 5.38 9.77 -3.86
N ALA A 173 6.57 9.75 -4.45
CA ALA A 173 7.72 9.04 -3.89
C ALA A 173 8.11 9.56 -2.49
N LEU A 174 8.20 10.88 -2.31
CA LEU A 174 8.48 11.49 -1.01
C LEU A 174 7.43 11.16 0.06
N LEU A 175 6.15 11.07 -0.33
CA LEU A 175 5.04 10.70 0.56
C LEU A 175 5.10 9.22 0.96
N PHE A 176 5.39 8.32 0.02
CA PHE A 176 5.49 6.88 0.30
C PHE A 176 6.60 6.55 1.31
N GLU A 177 7.68 7.32 1.29
CA GLU A 177 8.79 7.17 2.23
C GLU A 177 8.60 7.95 3.54
N ARG A 178 7.38 8.47 3.80
CA ARG A 178 6.99 9.21 5.01
C ARG A 178 7.75 10.52 5.27
N PHE A 179 8.40 11.11 4.27
CA PHE A 179 9.03 12.43 4.41
C PHE A 179 8.02 13.58 4.47
N VAL A 180 6.75 13.31 4.16
CA VAL A 180 5.73 14.34 3.91
C VAL A 180 4.43 13.98 4.64
N GLY A 181 3.87 14.94 5.39
CA GLY A 181 2.67 14.76 6.21
C GLY A 181 1.36 14.87 5.44
N GLU A 182 0.25 14.68 6.18
CA GLU A 182 -1.10 14.74 5.61
C GLU A 182 -1.45 16.13 5.06
N ARG A 183 -0.96 17.20 5.70
CA ARG A 183 -1.14 18.59 5.25
C ARG A 183 -0.61 18.80 3.83
N GLU A 184 0.64 18.37 3.62
CA GLU A 184 1.34 18.53 2.36
C GLU A 184 0.70 17.69 1.27
N ARG A 185 0.18 16.50 1.60
CA ARG A 185 -0.63 15.69 0.67
C ARG A 185 -1.87 16.45 0.21
N MET A 186 -2.62 17.06 1.13
CA MET A 186 -3.83 17.81 0.81
C MET A 186 -3.51 19.05 -0.03
N PHE A 187 -2.46 19.78 0.33
CA PHE A 187 -2.07 21.00 -0.39
C PHE A 187 -1.42 20.72 -1.75
N TRP A 188 -0.35 19.93 -1.80
CA TRP A 188 0.45 19.75 -3.02
C TRP A 188 -0.17 18.77 -4.00
N VAL A 189 -0.66 17.63 -3.52
CA VAL A 189 -1.15 16.55 -4.39
C VAL A 189 -2.60 16.81 -4.77
N LEU A 190 -3.50 16.90 -3.79
CA LEU A 190 -4.92 17.03 -4.06
C LEU A 190 -5.31 18.45 -4.51
N GLY A 191 -4.77 19.48 -3.86
CA GLY A 191 -5.01 20.89 -4.19
C GLY A 191 -4.26 21.34 -5.44
N PHE A 192 -2.96 21.60 -5.29
CA PHE A 192 -2.13 22.25 -6.30
C PHE A 192 -2.00 21.43 -7.57
N LEU A 193 -1.42 20.23 -7.51
CA LEU A 193 -1.22 19.38 -8.70
C LEU A 193 -2.55 18.92 -9.31
N GLY A 194 -3.56 18.65 -8.47
CA GLY A 194 -4.91 18.32 -8.91
C GLY A 194 -5.58 19.43 -9.72
N SER A 195 -5.37 20.71 -9.36
CA SER A 195 -5.94 21.86 -10.08
C SER A 195 -5.01 22.40 -11.18
N PHE A 196 -3.71 22.16 -11.07
CA PHE A 196 -2.69 22.54 -12.05
C PHE A 196 -2.79 21.70 -13.33
N THR A 197 -3.11 20.42 -13.19
CA THR A 197 -3.35 19.51 -14.32
C THR A 197 -4.81 19.55 -14.76
N THR A 198 -5.10 19.10 -15.98
CA THR A 198 -6.46 19.05 -16.51
C THR A 198 -6.64 17.93 -17.52
N PHE A 199 -7.49 16.97 -17.19
CA PHE A 199 -7.90 15.93 -18.13
C PHE A 199 -9.07 16.38 -19.02
N SER A 200 -9.97 17.22 -18.50
CA SER A 200 -11.13 17.71 -19.25
C SER A 200 -10.72 18.57 -20.44
N SER A 201 -9.79 19.52 -20.24
CA SER A 201 -9.26 20.33 -21.35
C SER A 201 -8.53 19.47 -22.37
N PHE A 202 -7.71 18.53 -21.89
CA PHE A 202 -6.99 17.57 -22.75
C PHE A 202 -7.96 16.76 -23.63
N ALA A 203 -9.02 16.21 -23.05
CA ALA A 203 -9.99 15.40 -23.79
C ALA A 203 -10.73 16.22 -24.85
N LEU A 204 -11.20 17.42 -24.50
CA LEU A 204 -11.91 18.31 -25.43
C LEU A 204 -10.99 18.70 -26.59
N GLN A 205 -9.79 19.22 -26.28
CA GLN A 205 -8.82 19.65 -27.29
C GLN A 205 -8.33 18.49 -28.15
N THR A 206 -8.21 17.27 -27.60
CA THR A 206 -7.89 16.08 -28.40
C THR A 206 -8.99 15.81 -29.42
N SER A 207 -10.27 15.91 -29.01
CA SER A 207 -11.40 15.71 -29.94
C SER A 207 -11.46 16.80 -31.01
N GLU A 208 -11.23 18.06 -30.64
CA GLU A 208 -11.22 19.20 -31.57
C GLU A 208 -10.06 19.08 -32.57
N THR A 209 -8.86 18.78 -32.08
CA THR A 209 -7.67 18.60 -32.93
C THR A 209 -7.85 17.40 -33.85
N TRP A 210 -8.45 16.30 -33.37
CA TRP A 210 -8.77 15.14 -34.19
C TRP A 210 -9.78 15.47 -35.29
N GLY A 211 -10.81 16.26 -34.97
CA GLY A 211 -11.80 16.73 -35.94
C GLY A 211 -11.18 17.60 -37.04
N ALA A 212 -10.19 18.44 -36.69
CA ALA A 212 -9.46 19.26 -37.66
C ALA A 212 -8.42 18.45 -38.46
N SER A 213 -7.72 17.53 -37.80
CA SER A 213 -6.73 16.63 -38.40
C SER A 213 -6.56 15.37 -37.55
N PRO A 214 -7.00 14.19 -38.01
CA PRO A 214 -6.86 12.94 -37.26
C PRO A 214 -5.40 12.64 -36.89
N PHE A 215 -4.46 12.99 -37.77
CA PHE A 215 -3.03 12.82 -37.51
C PHE A 215 -2.56 13.66 -36.33
N LEU A 216 -2.87 14.97 -36.31
CA LEU A 216 -2.48 15.87 -35.22
C LEU A 216 -3.21 15.52 -33.91
N GLY A 217 -4.49 15.13 -33.99
CA GLY A 217 -5.23 14.66 -32.82
C GLY A 217 -4.62 13.40 -32.20
N THR A 218 -4.22 12.44 -33.03
CA THR A 218 -3.50 11.23 -32.57
C THR A 218 -2.18 11.60 -31.90
N LEU A 219 -1.42 12.50 -32.53
CA LEU A 219 -0.13 12.93 -32.04
C LEU A 219 -0.25 13.69 -30.71
N TYR A 220 -1.22 14.60 -30.57
CA TYR A 220 -1.48 15.31 -29.33
C TYR A 220 -1.97 14.38 -28.22
N GLY A 221 -2.97 13.55 -28.51
CA GLY A 221 -3.56 12.60 -27.56
C GLY A 221 -2.53 11.59 -27.04
N GLY A 222 -1.94 10.84 -27.98
CA GLY A 222 -0.92 9.83 -27.65
C GLY A 222 0.36 10.44 -27.10
N GLY A 223 0.83 11.53 -27.70
CA GLY A 223 2.04 12.25 -27.27
C GLY A 223 1.92 12.78 -25.85
N SER A 224 0.79 13.40 -25.48
CA SER A 224 0.57 13.89 -24.12
C SER A 224 0.59 12.76 -23.08
N MET A 225 -0.04 11.62 -23.38
CA MET A 225 -0.03 10.47 -22.46
C MET A 225 1.36 9.85 -22.31
N ILE A 226 2.07 9.64 -23.42
CA ILE A 226 3.43 9.08 -23.42
C ILE A 226 4.40 10.02 -22.69
N LEU A 227 4.38 11.31 -23.01
CA LEU A 227 5.24 12.30 -22.36
C LEU A 227 4.90 12.43 -20.87
N GLY A 228 3.63 12.41 -20.49
CA GLY A 228 3.22 12.40 -19.08
C GLY A 228 3.77 11.19 -18.33
N LEU A 229 3.68 9.99 -18.93
CA LEU A 229 4.24 8.78 -18.34
C LEU A 229 5.77 8.84 -18.23
N VAL A 230 6.46 9.27 -19.28
CA VAL A 230 7.93 9.44 -19.27
C VAL A 230 8.34 10.43 -18.19
N ALA A 231 7.62 11.54 -18.06
CA ALA A 231 7.86 12.55 -17.04
C ALA A 231 7.64 12.01 -15.61
N ALA A 232 6.58 11.23 -15.39
CA ALA A 232 6.36 10.56 -14.11
C ALA A 232 7.51 9.57 -13.77
N LEU A 233 7.95 8.77 -14.75
CA LEU A 233 9.08 7.85 -14.57
C LEU A 233 10.39 8.60 -14.28
N ALA A 234 10.62 9.72 -14.95
CA ALA A 234 11.77 10.59 -14.70
C ALA A 234 11.72 11.16 -13.27
N GLY A 235 10.55 11.61 -12.82
CA GLY A 235 10.34 12.08 -11.44
C GLY A 235 10.67 11.01 -10.41
N LEU A 236 10.15 9.78 -10.58
CA LEU A 236 10.46 8.66 -9.69
C LEU A 236 11.95 8.32 -9.65
N ARG A 237 12.64 8.31 -10.81
CA ARG A 237 14.08 8.05 -10.88
C ARG A 237 14.89 9.13 -10.20
N LEU A 238 14.54 10.40 -10.41
CA LEU A 238 15.22 11.53 -9.79
C LEU A 238 15.11 11.44 -8.27
N THR A 239 13.90 11.26 -7.72
CA THR A 239 13.72 11.17 -6.28
C THR A 239 14.56 10.04 -5.68
N ARG A 240 14.53 8.85 -6.29
CA ARG A 240 15.31 7.69 -5.82
C ARG A 240 16.83 7.88 -5.91
N SER A 241 17.32 8.74 -6.81
CA SER A 241 18.76 9.00 -6.92
C SER A 241 19.28 10.00 -5.89
N LEU A 242 18.37 10.77 -5.26
CA LEU A 242 18.68 11.78 -4.26
C LEU A 242 18.51 11.26 -2.82
N MET A 243 17.98 10.04 -2.66
CA MET A 243 17.76 9.32 -1.41
C MET A 243 18.82 8.23 -1.24
#